data_AF-A0AAV9NUK4-F1
#
_entry.id   AF-A0AAV9NUK4-F1
#
_cell.length_a   1.000
_cell.length_b   1.000
_cell.length_c   1.000
_cell.angle_alpha   90.00
_cell.angle_beta   90.00
_cell.angle_gamma   90.00
#
_symmetry.space_group_name_H-M   'P 1'
#
loop_
_entity.id
_entity.type
_entity.pdbx_description
1 polymer ?
#
loop_
_entity_poly.entity_id
_entity_poly.type
_entity_poly.pdbx_seq_one_letter_code
_entity_poly.pdbx_strand_id
1 'polypeptide(L)'
;MPSSSSRATQLEQHLYHTYLPALSRLTHPPTADHATYTTTVFSTILDISPTTLVNTLKNNPTWSKLRDEDRGRTRGERLFGAGNASDSAAGMLMRVGRGEEGERFRGWAEELWGKGQMWTGEGVEL
;
A
#
# COMPACT_ATOMS: atom_id res chain seq x y z
N MET A 1 -35.45 -2.48 -3.77
CA MET A 1 -34.22 -2.61 -2.96
C MET A 1 -33.04 -2.79 -3.91
N PRO A 2 -32.01 -1.93 -3.89
CA PRO A 2 -30.77 -2.23 -4.59
C PRO A 2 -30.06 -3.36 -3.84
N SER A 3 -29.70 -4.42 -4.56
CA SER A 3 -29.12 -5.66 -4.04
C SER A 3 -27.73 -5.43 -3.42
N SER A 4 -27.49 -6.04 -2.25
CA SER A 4 -26.23 -6.00 -1.49
C SER A 4 -24.98 -6.47 -2.27
N SER A 5 -25.13 -7.04 -3.48
CA SER A 5 -24.00 -7.52 -4.28
C SER A 5 -23.19 -6.39 -4.92
N SER A 6 -23.81 -5.29 -5.36
CA SER A 6 -23.08 -4.20 -6.03
C SER A 6 -22.14 -3.46 -5.08
N ARG A 7 -22.57 -3.28 -3.82
CA ARG A 7 -21.80 -2.61 -2.78
C ARG A 7 -20.61 -3.46 -2.31
N ALA A 8 -20.79 -4.77 -2.22
CA ALA A 8 -19.71 -5.71 -1.91
C ALA A 8 -18.65 -5.69 -3.02
N THR A 9 -19.06 -5.76 -4.29
CA THR A 9 -18.13 -5.66 -5.43
C THR A 9 -17.41 -4.32 -5.50
N GLN A 10 -18.09 -3.21 -5.20
CA GLN A 10 -17.45 -1.89 -5.19
C GLN A 10 -16.42 -1.77 -4.06
N LEU A 11 -16.69 -2.34 -2.89
CA LEU A 11 -15.75 -2.35 -1.78
C LEU A 11 -14.52 -3.22 -2.09
N GLU A 12 -14.73 -4.41 -2.65
CA GLU A 12 -13.65 -5.29 -3.10
C GLU A 12 -12.77 -4.61 -4.13
N GLN A 13 -13.36 -3.98 -5.16
CA GLN A 13 -12.61 -3.19 -6.13
C GLN A 13 -11.80 -2.08 -5.46
N HIS A 14 -12.39 -1.39 -4.49
CA HIS A 14 -11.70 -0.33 -3.76
C HIS A 14 -10.51 -0.86 -2.94
N LEU A 15 -10.68 -2.01 -2.27
CA LEU A 15 -9.60 -2.70 -1.56
C LEU A 15 -8.48 -3.12 -2.52
N TYR A 16 -8.80 -3.66 -3.70
CA TYR A 16 -7.80 -3.96 -4.73
C TYR A 16 -7.07 -2.70 -5.22
N HIS A 17 -7.80 -1.61 -5.45
CA HIS A 17 -7.23 -0.33 -5.87
C HIS A 17 -6.33 0.31 -4.81
N THR A 18 -6.61 0.09 -3.52
CA THR A 18 -5.74 0.53 -2.42
C THR A 18 -4.53 -0.38 -2.24
N TYR A 19 -4.72 -1.70 -2.38
CA TYR A 19 -3.66 -2.69 -2.20
C TYR A 19 -2.59 -2.63 -3.29
N LEU A 20 -2.97 -2.41 -4.55
CA LEU A 20 -2.05 -2.36 -5.69
C LEU A 20 -0.89 -1.35 -5.50
N PRO A 21 -1.13 -0.06 -5.20
CA PRO A 21 -0.05 0.90 -4.96
C PRO A 21 0.68 0.66 -3.63
N ALA A 22 0.01 0.11 -2.60
CA ALA A 22 0.66 -0.25 -1.34
C ALA A 22 1.70 -1.35 -1.55
N LEU A 23 1.31 -2.45 -2.20
CA LEU A 23 2.23 -3.56 -2.47
C LEU A 23 3.36 -3.13 -3.42
N SER A 24 3.09 -2.34 -4.46
CA SER A 24 4.14 -1.94 -5.41
C SER A 24 5.24 -1.15 -4.72
N ARG A 25 4.87 -0.24 -3.81
CA ARG A 25 5.80 0.67 -3.13
C ARG A 25 6.47 0.07 -1.90
N LEU A 26 5.83 -0.92 -1.26
CA LEU A 26 6.38 -1.59 -0.07
C LEU A 26 7.30 -2.78 -0.40
N THR A 27 7.35 -3.25 -1.66
CA THR A 27 8.20 -4.40 -2.04
C THR A 27 9.70 -4.09 -2.14
N HIS A 28 10.11 -2.84 -1.88
CA HIS A 28 11.50 -2.41 -1.94
C HIS A 28 12.13 -2.35 -0.54
N PRO A 29 13.43 -2.64 -0.37
CA PRO A 29 14.09 -2.40 0.91
C PRO A 29 14.00 -0.92 1.33
N PRO A 30 13.78 -0.61 2.62
CA PRO A 30 13.67 -1.52 3.77
C PRO A 30 12.23 -2.00 4.09
N THR A 31 11.23 -1.74 3.24
CA THR A 31 9.80 -1.95 3.56
C THR A 31 9.27 -3.35 3.22
N ALA A 32 10.13 -4.30 2.85
CA ALA A 32 9.72 -5.63 2.42
C ALA A 32 8.86 -6.37 3.47
N ASP A 33 9.14 -6.21 4.77
CA ASP A 33 8.34 -6.82 5.83
C ASP A 33 6.93 -6.20 5.91
N HIS A 34 6.80 -4.90 5.61
CA HIS A 34 5.50 -4.22 5.55
C HIS A 34 4.68 -4.76 4.38
N ALA A 35 5.31 -5.11 3.25
CA ALA A 35 4.63 -5.71 2.11
C ALA A 35 4.00 -7.06 2.48
N THR A 36 4.73 -7.94 3.17
CA THR A 36 4.22 -9.24 3.63
C THR A 36 2.99 -9.07 4.52
N TYR A 37 3.08 -8.21 5.55
CA TYR A 37 1.95 -7.96 6.43
C TYR A 37 0.75 -7.35 5.70
N THR A 38 1.01 -6.43 4.77
CA THR A 38 -0.03 -5.81 3.95
C THR A 38 -0.75 -6.86 3.11
N THR A 39 -0.01 -7.77 2.47
CA THR A 39 -0.61 -8.89 1.73
C THR A 39 -1.49 -9.74 2.65
N THR A 40 -1.01 -10.08 3.84
CA THR A 40 -1.79 -10.87 4.80
C THR A 40 -3.11 -10.18 5.16
N VAL A 41 -3.08 -8.91 5.58
CA VAL A 41 -4.29 -8.17 5.99
C VAL A 41 -5.31 -8.09 4.85
N PHE A 42 -4.88 -7.67 3.66
CA PHE A 42 -5.80 -7.54 2.52
C PHE A 42 -6.32 -8.89 2.03
N SER A 43 -5.50 -9.95 2.08
CA SER A 43 -5.93 -11.31 1.75
C SER A 43 -7.03 -11.82 2.69
N THR A 44 -6.93 -11.51 3.99
CA THR A 44 -7.95 -11.86 4.99
C THR A 44 -9.24 -11.09 4.77
N ILE A 45 -9.18 -9.80 4.44
CA ILE A 45 -10.39 -8.98 4.22
C ILE A 45 -11.12 -9.41 2.94
N LEU A 46 -10.36 -9.74 1.89
CA LEU A 46 -10.90 -10.17 0.60
C LEU A 46 -11.27 -11.66 0.54
N ASP A 47 -11.02 -12.41 1.62
CA ASP A 47 -11.23 -13.87 1.70
C ASP A 47 -10.59 -14.65 0.53
N ILE A 48 -9.33 -14.33 0.23
CA ILE A 48 -8.54 -14.96 -0.83
C ILE A 48 -7.16 -15.31 -0.33
N SER A 49 -6.50 -16.28 -0.94
CA SER A 49 -5.12 -16.61 -0.56
C SER A 49 -4.14 -15.45 -0.89
N PRO A 50 -3.10 -15.22 -0.07
CA PRO A 50 -2.02 -14.28 -0.38
C PRO A 50 -1.43 -14.47 -1.77
N THR A 51 -1.21 -15.72 -2.18
CA THR A 51 -0.66 -16.08 -3.50
C THR A 51 -1.59 -15.65 -4.62
N THR A 52 -2.89 -15.94 -4.49
CA THR A 52 -3.90 -15.52 -5.48
C THR A 52 -3.93 -14.01 -5.60
N LEU A 53 -3.98 -13.30 -4.46
CA LEU A 53 -4.02 -11.85 -4.42
C LEU A 53 -2.80 -11.21 -5.11
N VAL A 54 -1.59 -11.69 -4.80
CA VAL A 54 -0.35 -11.21 -5.44
C VAL A 54 -0.33 -11.52 -6.94
N ASN A 55 -0.78 -12.71 -7.36
CA ASN A 55 -0.81 -13.08 -8.78
C ASN A 55 -1.80 -12.22 -9.57
N THR A 56 -2.99 -11.96 -9.02
CA THR A 56 -3.98 -11.06 -9.62
C THR A 56 -3.39 -9.67 -9.85
N LEU A 57 -2.61 -9.15 -8.89
CA LEU A 57 -1.96 -7.86 -9.05
C LEU A 57 -0.81 -7.86 -10.07
N LYS A 58 0.05 -8.89 -10.07
CA LYS A 58 1.18 -8.96 -11.01
C LYS A 58 0.72 -9.01 -12.47
N ASN A 59 -0.47 -9.57 -12.71
CA ASN A 59 -1.09 -9.61 -14.03
C ASN A 59 -1.85 -8.30 -14.39
N ASN A 60 -1.93 -7.34 -13.48
CA ASN A 60 -2.57 -6.05 -13.73
C ASN A 60 -1.60 -5.09 -14.47
N PRO A 61 -1.96 -4.51 -15.62
CA PRO A 61 -1.09 -3.59 -16.36
C PRO A 61 -0.62 -2.38 -15.55
N THR A 62 -1.44 -1.91 -14.60
CA THR A 62 -1.11 -0.79 -13.70
C THR A 62 0.03 -1.12 -12.75
N TRP A 63 0.20 -2.40 -12.37
CA TRP A 63 1.29 -2.84 -11.50
C TRP A 63 2.66 -2.54 -12.11
N SER A 64 2.89 -2.94 -13.36
CA SER A 64 4.16 -2.70 -14.06
C SER A 64 4.42 -1.21 -14.21
N LYS A 65 3.40 -0.42 -14.55
CA LYS A 65 3.49 1.05 -14.67
C LYS A 65 3.94 1.69 -13.36
N LEU A 66 3.33 1.33 -12.23
CA LEU A 66 3.70 1.88 -10.92
C LEU A 66 5.12 1.52 -10.51
N ARG A 67 5.58 0.30 -10.83
CA ARG A 67 6.97 -0.11 -10.55
C ARG A 67 7.97 0.66 -11.41
N ASP A 68 7.64 0.92 -12.67
CA ASP A 68 8.49 1.71 -13.55
C ASP A 68 8.54 3.18 -13.14
N GLU A 69 7.42 3.76 -12.70
CA GLU A 69 7.37 5.10 -12.12
C GLU A 69 8.26 5.24 -10.87
N ASP A 70 8.35 4.21 -10.04
CA ASP A 70 9.20 4.21 -8.85
C ASP A 70 10.70 4.04 -9.18
N ARG A 71 11.05 3.40 -10.31
CA ARG A 71 12.46 3.24 -10.73
C ARG A 71 13.17 4.57 -10.93
N GLY A 72 12.47 5.58 -11.44
CA GLY A 72 13.02 6.93 -11.68
C GLY A 72 13.14 7.81 -10.43
N ARG A 73 12.62 7.37 -9.28
CA ARG A 73 12.57 8.16 -8.04
C ARG A 73 13.81 7.99 -7.18
N THR A 74 14.19 9.06 -6.49
CA THR A 74 15.18 9.05 -5.42
C THR A 74 14.72 8.19 -4.25
N ARG A 75 15.65 7.81 -3.38
CA ARG A 75 15.33 7.03 -2.16
C ARG A 75 14.31 7.74 -1.27
N GLY A 76 14.47 9.05 -1.06
CA GLY A 76 13.54 9.86 -0.28
C GLY A 76 12.13 9.87 -0.88
N GLU A 77 12.00 10.10 -2.18
CA GLU A 77 10.72 10.07 -2.88
C GLU A 77 10.02 8.70 -2.84
N ARG A 78 10.79 7.61 -2.89
CA ARG A 78 10.24 6.25 -2.73
C ARG A 78 9.68 6.04 -1.32
N LEU A 79 10.39 6.50 -0.29
CA LEU A 79 9.92 6.43 1.10
C LEU A 79 8.67 7.29 1.31
N PHE A 80 8.62 8.50 0.74
CA PHE A 80 7.41 9.32 0.74
C PHE A 80 6.23 8.63 0.03
N GLY A 81 6.48 8.03 -1.13
CA GLY A 81 5.48 7.27 -1.87
C GLY A 81 4.94 6.08 -1.09
N ALA A 82 5.82 5.35 -0.39
CA ALA A 82 5.46 4.22 0.47
C ALA A 82 4.67 4.68 1.71
N GLY A 83 5.03 5.84 2.29
CA GLY A 83 4.26 6.45 3.38
C GLY A 83 2.85 6.81 2.95
N ASN A 84 2.70 7.49 1.80
CA ASN A 84 1.39 7.84 1.24
C ASN A 84 0.51 6.61 0.94
N ALA A 85 1.12 5.53 0.45
CA ALA A 85 0.39 4.30 0.20
C ALA A 85 -0.03 3.60 1.51
N SER A 86 0.81 3.68 2.54
CA SER A 86 0.50 3.15 3.88
C SER A 86 -0.64 3.92 4.53
N ASP A 87 -0.65 5.25 4.46
CA ASP A 87 -1.75 6.08 4.97
C ASP A 87 -3.06 5.85 4.22
N SER A 88 -2.99 5.70 2.88
CA SER A 88 -4.17 5.35 2.08
C SER A 88 -4.75 3.99 2.48
N ALA A 89 -3.89 3.00 2.74
CA ALA A 89 -4.31 1.71 3.27
C ALA A 89 -4.87 1.83 4.70
N ALA A 90 -4.27 2.65 5.56
CA ALA A 90 -4.79 2.92 6.91
C ALA A 90 -6.24 3.43 6.86
N GLY A 91 -6.51 4.46 6.05
CA GLY A 91 -7.85 5.01 5.87
C GLY A 91 -8.86 3.97 5.36
N MET A 92 -8.42 3.07 4.47
CA MET A 92 -9.26 1.98 3.97
C MET A 92 -9.59 0.97 5.06
N LEU A 93 -8.58 0.53 5.82
CA LEU A 93 -8.72 -0.45 6.88
C LEU A 93 -9.65 0.06 7.99
N MET A 94 -9.49 1.32 8.40
CA MET A 94 -10.40 1.96 9.35
C MET A 94 -11.84 1.98 8.84
N ARG A 95 -12.04 2.28 7.54
CA ARG A 95 -13.39 2.32 6.92
C ARG A 95 -14.08 0.96 6.91
N VAL A 96 -13.33 -0.14 6.82
CA VAL A 96 -13.88 -1.51 6.84
C VAL A 96 -13.88 -2.15 8.24
N GLY A 97 -13.65 -1.36 9.30
CA GLY A 97 -13.72 -1.82 10.69
C GLY A 97 -12.44 -2.51 11.19
N ARG A 98 -11.31 -2.38 10.49
CA ARG A 98 -9.99 -2.91 10.86
C ARG A 98 -9.14 -1.81 11.49
N GLY A 99 -9.59 -1.31 12.65
CA GLY A 99 -9.01 -0.14 13.30
C GLY A 99 -7.57 -0.35 13.77
N GLU A 100 -7.26 -1.49 14.38
CA GLU A 100 -5.92 -1.81 14.87
C GLU A 100 -4.90 -1.91 13.73
N GLU A 101 -5.25 -2.57 12.63
CA GLU A 101 -4.38 -2.60 11.46
C GLU A 101 -4.28 -1.22 10.81
N GLY A 102 -5.37 -0.45 10.78
CA GLY A 102 -5.36 0.92 10.30
C GLY A 102 -4.34 1.79 11.04
N GLU A 103 -4.36 1.80 12.38
CA GLU A 103 -3.40 2.59 13.18
C GLU A 103 -1.97 2.12 12.97
N ARG A 104 -1.75 0.81 12.82
CA ARG A 104 -0.41 0.27 12.50
C ARG A 104 0.12 0.81 11.17
N PHE A 105 -0.73 0.86 10.15
CA PHE A 105 -0.36 1.40 8.84
C PHE A 105 -0.11 2.91 8.88
N ARG A 106 -0.86 3.65 9.70
CA ARG A 106 -0.61 5.09 9.93
C ARG A 106 0.74 5.31 10.60
N GLY A 107 1.08 4.51 11.62
CA GLY A 107 2.41 4.55 12.26
C GLY A 107 3.55 4.29 11.26
N TRP A 108 3.37 3.35 10.33
CA TRP A 108 4.32 3.15 9.23
C TRP A 108 4.39 4.33 8.27
N ALA A 109 3.27 4.97 7.97
CA ALA A 109 3.26 6.16 7.11
C ALA A 109 4.12 7.27 7.71
N GLU A 110 3.93 7.57 9.00
CA GLU A 110 4.72 8.55 9.74
C GLU A 110 6.22 8.22 9.76
N GLU A 111 6.56 6.96 10.05
CA GLU A 111 7.95 6.49 10.03
C GLU A 111 8.60 6.67 8.65
N LEU A 112 7.86 6.32 7.58
CA LEU A 112 8.36 6.40 6.21
C LEU A 112 8.48 7.83 5.71
N TRP A 113 7.56 8.72 6.07
CA TRP A 113 7.69 10.15 5.78
C TRP A 113 8.88 10.77 6.51
N GLY A 114 9.06 10.47 7.79
CA GLY A 114 10.21 10.95 8.56
C GLY A 114 11.54 10.50 7.96
N LYS A 115 11.66 9.21 7.59
CA LYS A 115 12.83 8.69 6.86
C LYS A 115 12.98 9.34 5.49
N GLY A 116 11.90 9.51 4.73
CA GLY A 116 11.92 10.18 3.44
C GLY A 116 12.48 11.59 3.53
N GLN A 117 12.06 12.36 4.54
CA GLN A 117 12.49 13.74 4.79
C GLN A 117 13.98 13.85 5.11
N MET A 118 14.51 12.96 5.96
CA MET A 118 15.95 12.90 6.26
C MET A 118 16.79 12.67 4.99
N TRP A 119 16.37 11.71 4.16
CA TRP A 119 17.09 11.36 2.93
C TRP A 119 16.96 12.41 1.81
N THR A 120 15.93 13.25 1.83
CA THR A 120 15.86 14.45 0.98
C THR A 120 16.67 15.61 1.55
N GLY A 121 16.83 15.69 2.87
CA GLY A 121 17.57 16.74 3.57
C GLY A 121 19.09 16.54 3.56
N GLU A 122 19.57 15.30 3.52
CA GLU A 122 21.01 14.95 3.39
C GLU A 122 21.62 15.33 2.02
N GLY A 123 20.81 15.84 1.08
CA GLY A 123 21.28 16.46 -0.17
C GLY A 123 21.43 17.99 -0.10
N VAL A 124 21.24 18.59 1.08
CA VAL A 124 21.38 20.03 1.34
C VAL A 124 22.46 20.25 2.40
N GLU A 125 23.66 19.71 2.16
CA GLU A 125 24.88 20.33 2.68
C GLU A 125 25.57 21.02 1.50
N LEU A 126 25.85 22.31 1.68
CA LEU A 126 26.44 23.26 0.74
C LEU A 126 27.80 22.82 0.20
#